data_AF-A0A0Q8RZS1-F1
#
_entry.id   AF-A0A0Q8RZS1-F1
#
_cell.length_a   1.000
_cell.length_b   1.000
_cell.length_c   1.000
_cell.angle_alpha   90.00
_cell.angle_beta   90.00
_cell.angle_gamma   90.00
#
_symmetry.space_group_name_H-M   'P 1'
#
loop_
_entity.id
_entity.type
_entity.pdbx_description
1 polymer ?
#
loop_
_entity_poly.entity_id
_entity_poly.type
_entity_poly.pdbx_seq_one_letter_code
_entity_poly.pdbx_strand_id
1 'polypeptide(L)'
;MAKKAKAVRAIDLYSGVGGWSLGLRLAGVEVVASYELWGPANETNFKNNSHQAQTVDIRRLAVEDLPSDIDIVVGSPPCTQFSYSNRGGGGDLADGLKDIIRFLTIVDHLKPRMWAMENVPRVAKIIQKELEPGGVLADFAHLGCATHVVDMAEYGIPQRRHRCIAGNFDVELLKSFKPTAHAPTLGAVVTALAESPVVDPLYGLSIPRSDLIDHVEEDLLSAEEVRINRANKMTHTVYNSMPFPDPMDRTVRTITATCTRVSRESIVIAVPGRSEAYRRLTLRERACLQGFPVTFQFYGANYGQKLRMIGNAVPPAFSYLMGYVLQGRQVKDAPSLCRAARNLKRPKPIPRETPPDRAGARYPANRTFKFAVPSLQLKSGVRFELANDCTSDIVTWKMAFYFGTSKAIHSIPLSEETAGYLDLAASPAMKSAVAPCLERIRRFVENADIANMQAVWTHRRPGGTRAFMLLDKLDEIGSATAHAIAPHSGEAWRLIEAIIQHHHGASAAALPGLAKLARNSARILAGLLIGSTVNPLLFARTHSGHARKRRTSL
;
A
#
# COMPACT_ATOMS: atom_id res chain seq x y z
N MET A 1 29.62 12.68 -47.25
CA MET A 1 29.36 12.82 -45.80
C MET A 1 27.97 12.26 -45.52
N ALA A 2 27.85 11.19 -44.74
CA ALA A 2 26.53 10.66 -44.36
C ALA A 2 25.79 11.71 -43.52
N LYS A 3 24.61 12.15 -43.95
CA LYS A 3 23.73 13.01 -43.14
C LYS A 3 23.51 12.31 -41.79
N LYS A 4 24.04 12.89 -40.71
CA LYS A 4 23.77 12.42 -39.34
C LYS A 4 22.25 12.47 -39.17
N ALA A 5 21.62 11.32 -38.92
CA ALA A 5 20.17 11.27 -38.69
C ALA A 5 19.81 12.23 -37.54
N LYS A 6 18.72 13.00 -37.70
CA LYS A 6 18.22 13.92 -36.66
C LYS A 6 17.93 13.10 -35.40
N ALA A 7 18.43 13.55 -34.25
CA ALA A 7 18.16 12.88 -32.98
C ALA A 7 16.65 12.96 -32.67
N VAL A 8 16.07 11.87 -32.19
CA VAL A 8 14.67 11.82 -31.77
C VAL A 8 14.54 12.59 -30.46
N ARG A 9 13.66 13.59 -30.41
CA ARG A 9 13.51 14.50 -29.27
C ARG A 9 12.24 14.19 -28.47
N ALA A 10 12.34 14.27 -27.14
CA ALA A 10 11.24 13.97 -26.24
C ALA A 10 11.07 14.97 -25.11
N ILE A 11 9.84 15.08 -24.58
CA ILE A 11 9.58 15.70 -23.28
C ILE A 11 8.95 14.69 -22.31
N ASP A 12 9.17 14.92 -21.01
CA ASP A 12 8.68 14.09 -19.90
C ASP A 12 7.79 14.91 -18.95
N LEU A 13 6.48 14.70 -19.01
CA LEU A 13 5.46 15.40 -18.23
C LEU A 13 5.12 14.60 -16.96
N TYR A 14 4.93 15.30 -15.83
CA TYR A 14 4.73 14.65 -14.52
C TYR A 14 5.90 13.70 -14.21
N SER A 15 7.11 14.18 -14.51
CA SER A 15 8.30 13.34 -14.66
C SER A 15 8.77 12.66 -13.38
N GLY A 16 8.34 13.14 -12.21
CA GLY A 16 8.81 12.68 -10.92
C GLY A 16 10.33 12.75 -10.83
N VAL A 17 10.96 11.62 -10.53
CA VAL A 17 12.43 11.50 -10.50
C VAL A 17 13.06 11.18 -11.85
N GLY A 18 12.29 11.15 -12.94
CA GLY A 18 12.80 10.91 -14.29
C GLY A 18 12.97 9.45 -14.66
N GLY A 19 12.00 8.60 -14.29
CA GLY A 19 11.97 7.20 -14.73
C GLY A 19 11.89 7.08 -16.25
N TRP A 20 10.96 7.83 -16.86
CA TRP A 20 10.86 8.01 -18.30
C TRP A 20 12.13 8.64 -18.88
N SER A 21 12.55 9.78 -18.33
CA SER A 21 13.76 10.50 -18.75
C SER A 21 14.99 9.59 -18.87
N LEU A 22 15.30 8.79 -17.85
CA LEU A 22 16.46 7.89 -17.85
C LEU A 22 16.32 6.78 -18.90
N GLY A 23 15.15 6.13 -18.95
CA GLY A 23 14.91 5.05 -19.91
C GLY A 23 15.02 5.52 -21.36
N LEU A 24 14.39 6.65 -21.70
CA LEU A 24 14.45 7.24 -23.03
C LEU A 24 15.88 7.62 -23.43
N ARG A 25 16.65 8.24 -22.54
CA ARG A 25 18.06 8.56 -22.78
C ARG A 25 18.90 7.32 -23.06
N LEU A 26 18.70 6.25 -22.29
CA LEU A 26 19.37 4.97 -22.52
C LEU A 26 19.01 4.36 -23.88
N ALA A 27 17.80 4.62 -24.40
CA ALA A 27 17.34 4.21 -25.72
C ALA A 27 17.79 5.15 -26.86
N GLY A 28 18.66 6.13 -26.56
CA GLY A 28 19.19 7.08 -27.54
C GLY A 28 18.25 8.23 -27.90
N VAL A 29 17.19 8.45 -27.13
CA VAL A 29 16.27 9.59 -27.29
C VAL A 29 16.78 10.79 -26.52
N GLU A 30 16.78 11.95 -27.15
CA GLU A 30 17.15 13.22 -26.53
C GLU A 30 15.95 13.77 -25.75
N VAL A 31 15.97 13.63 -24.42
CA VAL A 31 14.98 14.26 -23.55
C VAL A 31 15.36 15.73 -23.38
N VAL A 32 14.63 16.63 -24.02
CA VAL A 32 14.98 18.06 -24.05
C VAL A 32 14.48 18.80 -22.82
N ALA A 33 13.31 18.44 -22.31
CA ALA A 33 12.71 19.07 -21.15
C ALA A 33 11.85 18.08 -20.35
N SER A 34 11.79 18.29 -19.04
CA SER A 34 10.84 17.59 -18.16
C SER A 34 10.15 18.55 -17.21
N TYR A 35 8.93 18.22 -16.82
CA TYR A 35 8.07 19.07 -16.00
C TYR A 35 7.54 18.29 -14.80
N GLU A 36 7.63 18.86 -13.61
CA GLU A 36 7.22 18.22 -12.35
C GLU A 36 6.85 19.27 -11.30
N LEU A 37 5.79 19.04 -10.52
CA LEU A 37 5.36 19.98 -9.48
C LEU A 37 6.21 19.83 -8.21
N TRP A 38 6.61 18.61 -7.88
CA TRP A 38 7.36 18.29 -6.67
C TRP A 38 8.86 18.60 -6.83
N GLY A 39 9.26 19.79 -6.40
CA GLY A 39 10.64 20.31 -6.50
C GLY A 39 11.76 19.31 -6.19
N PRO A 40 11.76 18.60 -5.03
CA PRO A 40 12.75 17.56 -4.73
C PRO A 40 12.83 16.42 -5.77
N ALA A 41 11.70 16.02 -6.36
CA ALA A 41 11.69 15.00 -7.40
C ALA A 41 12.28 15.56 -8.71
N ASN A 42 11.92 16.80 -9.07
CA ASN A 42 12.49 17.51 -10.20
C ASN A 42 14.02 17.70 -10.07
N GLU A 43 14.50 18.07 -8.88
CA GLU A 43 15.94 18.17 -8.58
C GLU A 43 16.63 16.80 -8.75
N THR A 44 15.97 15.73 -8.30
CA THR A 44 16.46 14.37 -8.49
C THR A 44 16.54 14.00 -9.97
N ASN A 45 15.52 14.35 -10.76
CA ASN A 45 15.52 14.13 -12.21
C ASN A 45 16.69 14.91 -12.88
N PHE A 46 16.78 16.21 -12.63
CA PHE A 46 17.83 17.09 -13.16
C PHE A 46 19.24 16.55 -12.89
N LYS A 47 19.54 16.18 -11.65
CA LYS A 47 20.88 15.73 -11.27
C LYS A 47 21.26 14.40 -11.92
N ASN A 48 20.32 13.48 -12.12
CA ASN A 48 20.62 12.17 -12.72
C ASN A 48 20.59 12.19 -14.25
N ASN A 49 19.80 13.08 -14.86
CA ASN A 49 19.57 13.09 -16.30
C ASN A 49 20.14 14.32 -17.03
N SER A 50 20.55 15.38 -16.35
CA SER A 50 21.26 16.53 -16.95
C SER A 50 20.55 17.20 -18.16
N HIS A 51 19.22 17.15 -18.23
CA HIS A 51 18.41 17.92 -19.18
C HIS A 51 17.63 19.03 -18.46
N GLN A 52 16.95 19.90 -19.20
CA GLN A 52 16.18 21.00 -18.60
C GLN A 52 14.99 20.45 -17.78
N ALA A 53 15.00 20.65 -16.47
CA ALA A 53 13.96 20.15 -15.57
C ALA A 53 13.24 21.31 -14.89
N GLN A 54 11.97 21.52 -15.20
CA GLN A 54 11.19 22.67 -14.73
C GLN A 54 10.24 22.27 -13.60
N THR A 55 10.34 22.99 -12.47
CA THR A 55 9.38 22.85 -11.38
C THR A 55 8.14 23.69 -11.66
N VAL A 56 7.04 23.06 -12.07
CA VAL A 56 5.83 23.78 -12.51
C VAL A 56 4.56 22.96 -12.26
N ASP A 57 3.44 23.66 -12.04
CA ASP A 57 2.11 23.07 -12.13
C ASP A 57 1.72 22.92 -13.60
N ILE A 58 1.75 21.69 -14.11
CA ILE A 58 1.44 21.37 -15.51
C ILE A 58 0.00 21.77 -15.87
N ARG A 59 -0.93 21.81 -14.89
CA ARG A 59 -2.31 22.30 -15.10
C ARG A 59 -2.35 23.78 -15.50
N ARG A 60 -1.31 24.55 -15.17
CA ARG A 60 -1.20 26.00 -15.38
C ARG A 60 -0.11 26.42 -16.37
N LEU A 61 0.71 25.48 -16.83
CA LEU A 61 1.78 25.74 -17.80
C LEU A 61 1.16 26.30 -19.10
N ALA A 62 1.68 27.37 -19.68
CA ALA A 62 1.24 27.81 -21.01
C ALA A 62 1.79 26.84 -22.07
N VAL A 63 0.96 26.42 -23.03
CA VAL A 63 1.42 25.42 -24.03
C VAL A 63 2.45 26.03 -24.99
N GLU A 64 2.41 27.35 -25.14
CA GLU A 64 3.31 28.15 -25.96
C GLU A 64 4.74 28.22 -25.39
N ASP A 65 4.91 27.97 -24.09
CA ASP A 65 6.21 27.91 -23.42
C ASP A 65 6.93 26.57 -23.64
N LEU A 66 6.25 25.59 -24.25
CA LEU A 66 6.81 24.27 -24.52
C LEU A 66 7.80 24.32 -25.69
N PRO A 67 8.85 23.49 -25.68
CA PRO A 67 9.77 23.39 -26.80
C PRO A 67 9.06 22.88 -28.07
N SER A 68 9.46 23.41 -29.23
CA SER A 68 9.03 22.91 -30.54
C SER A 68 9.84 21.69 -31.00
N ASP A 69 9.39 21.07 -32.09
CA ASP A 69 10.02 19.93 -32.76
C ASP A 69 10.23 18.72 -31.83
N ILE A 70 9.14 18.31 -31.16
CA ILE A 70 9.12 17.16 -30.25
C ILE A 70 8.56 15.93 -30.98
N ASP A 71 9.34 14.86 -31.04
CA ASP A 71 8.93 13.60 -31.67
C ASP A 71 8.15 12.69 -30.70
N ILE A 72 8.43 12.79 -29.41
CA ILE A 72 7.87 11.92 -28.36
C ILE A 72 7.39 12.74 -27.16
N VAL A 73 6.15 12.54 -26.73
CA VAL A 73 5.65 13.05 -25.44
C VAL A 73 5.36 11.88 -24.51
N VAL A 74 6.01 11.84 -23.34
CA VAL A 74 5.70 10.85 -22.30
C VAL A 74 5.24 11.51 -21.02
N GLY A 75 4.51 10.77 -20.18
CA GLY A 75 4.24 11.23 -18.82
C GLY A 75 3.48 10.28 -17.93
N SER A 76 3.38 10.64 -16.66
CA SER A 76 2.70 9.86 -15.62
C SER A 76 1.77 10.72 -14.75
N PRO A 77 0.64 11.22 -15.30
CA PRO A 77 -0.34 11.99 -14.52
C PRO A 77 -0.75 11.30 -13.22
N PRO A 78 -0.94 12.05 -12.12
CA PRO A 78 -1.20 11.47 -10.81
C PRO A 78 -2.50 10.65 -10.80
N CYS A 79 -2.45 9.51 -10.12
CA CYS A 79 -3.53 8.52 -10.09
C CYS A 79 -4.33 8.48 -8.78
N THR A 80 -4.13 9.47 -7.89
CA THR A 80 -4.65 9.46 -6.50
C THR A 80 -6.16 9.26 -6.44
N GLN A 81 -6.89 9.82 -7.39
CA GLN A 81 -8.35 9.71 -7.47
C GLN A 81 -8.85 8.39 -8.09
N PHE A 82 -7.99 7.67 -8.82
CA PHE A 82 -8.37 6.45 -9.56
C PHE A 82 -8.01 5.14 -8.84
N SER A 83 -7.22 5.20 -7.76
CA SER A 83 -6.64 4.02 -7.11
C SER A 83 -7.63 3.23 -6.24
N TYR A 84 -7.51 1.89 -6.24
CA TYR A 84 -8.29 0.98 -5.37
C TYR A 84 -8.00 1.12 -3.87
N SER A 85 -6.91 1.80 -3.51
CA SER A 85 -6.56 2.06 -2.11
C SER A 85 -7.60 2.94 -1.42
N ASN A 86 -8.41 3.69 -2.18
CA ASN A 86 -9.51 4.52 -1.70
C ASN A 86 -10.87 3.79 -1.67
N ARG A 87 -10.91 2.50 -1.29
CA ARG A 87 -12.17 1.74 -1.09
C ARG A 87 -13.15 2.40 -0.09
N GLY A 88 -12.76 3.47 0.59
CA GLY A 88 -13.61 4.33 1.42
C GLY A 88 -14.31 5.49 0.70
N GLY A 89 -14.39 5.51 -0.64
CA GLY A 89 -15.32 6.40 -1.36
C GLY A 89 -14.85 7.84 -1.63
N GLY A 90 -13.56 8.16 -1.46
CA GLY A 90 -13.04 9.53 -1.61
C GLY A 90 -12.36 9.87 -2.95
N GLY A 91 -12.47 9.02 -3.98
CA GLY A 91 -11.84 9.29 -5.28
C GLY A 91 -12.72 10.16 -6.17
N ASP A 92 -12.35 11.42 -6.36
CA ASP A 92 -13.02 12.33 -7.30
C ASP A 92 -12.53 12.04 -8.74
N LEU A 93 -13.30 11.23 -9.46
CA LEU A 93 -13.02 10.88 -10.85
C LEU A 93 -12.85 12.13 -11.74
N ALA A 94 -13.62 13.19 -11.47
CA ALA A 94 -13.55 14.42 -12.25
C ALA A 94 -12.24 15.17 -12.01
N ASP A 95 -11.74 15.20 -10.77
CA ASP A 95 -10.45 15.82 -10.47
C ASP A 95 -9.27 15.05 -11.10
N GLY A 96 -9.34 13.72 -11.11
CA GLY A 96 -8.31 12.89 -11.76
C GLY A 96 -8.27 13.08 -13.28
N LEU A 97 -9.42 13.31 -13.92
CA LEU A 97 -9.51 13.53 -15.36
C LEU A 97 -8.85 14.85 -15.79
N LYS A 98 -8.73 15.84 -14.90
CA LYS A 98 -8.08 17.13 -15.21
C LYS A 98 -6.63 16.96 -15.68
N ASP A 99 -5.84 16.10 -15.03
CA ASP A 99 -4.45 15.90 -15.42
C ASP A 99 -4.31 15.11 -16.73
N ILE A 100 -5.25 14.19 -17.01
CA ILE A 100 -5.32 13.45 -18.27
C ILE A 100 -5.68 14.39 -19.42
N ILE A 101 -6.74 15.21 -19.24
CA ILE A 101 -7.14 16.24 -20.20
C ILE A 101 -5.94 17.14 -20.48
N ARG A 102 -5.26 17.65 -19.43
CA ARG A 102 -4.11 18.53 -19.60
C ARG A 102 -2.96 17.87 -20.36
N PHE A 103 -2.67 16.61 -20.05
CA PHE A 103 -1.65 15.85 -20.78
C PHE A 103 -2.00 15.76 -22.28
N LEU A 104 -3.26 15.39 -22.62
CA LEU A 104 -3.71 15.28 -24.00
C LEU A 104 -3.76 16.64 -24.71
N THR A 105 -4.10 17.73 -24.02
CA THR A 105 -3.99 19.10 -24.57
C THR A 105 -2.56 19.42 -25.01
N ILE A 106 -1.56 19.02 -24.21
CA ILE A 106 -0.15 19.23 -24.57
C ILE A 106 0.24 18.36 -25.76
N VAL A 107 -0.20 17.10 -25.81
CA VAL A 107 0.03 16.20 -26.95
C VAL A 107 -0.59 16.79 -28.23
N ASP A 108 -1.83 17.26 -28.17
CA ASP A 108 -2.55 17.84 -29.31
C ASP A 108 -1.91 19.14 -29.82
N HIS A 109 -1.38 19.96 -28.90
CA HIS A 109 -0.63 21.16 -29.25
C HIS A 109 0.71 20.84 -29.93
N LEU A 110 1.51 19.95 -29.34
CA LEU A 110 2.86 19.63 -29.83
C LEU A 110 2.87 18.73 -31.06
N LYS A 111 1.77 17.99 -31.30
CA LYS A 111 1.61 17.03 -32.40
C LYS A 111 2.82 16.09 -32.54
N PRO A 112 3.24 15.42 -31.46
CA PRO A 112 4.39 14.53 -31.53
C PRO A 112 4.08 13.34 -32.43
N ARG A 113 5.13 12.74 -33.02
CA ARG A 113 4.98 11.49 -33.76
C ARG A 113 4.40 10.40 -32.87
N MET A 114 4.91 10.27 -31.64
CA MET A 114 4.47 9.27 -30.68
C MET A 114 4.19 9.88 -29.32
N TRP A 115 3.27 9.30 -28.57
CA TRP A 115 3.07 9.65 -27.17
C TRP A 115 2.73 8.42 -26.33
N ALA A 116 3.09 8.46 -25.05
CA ALA A 116 2.73 7.43 -24.08
C ALA A 116 2.51 8.00 -22.68
N MET A 117 1.46 7.51 -22.03
CA MET A 117 1.07 7.89 -20.68
C MET A 117 1.00 6.63 -19.80
N GLU A 118 1.69 6.65 -18.66
CA GLU A 118 1.55 5.59 -17.65
C GLU A 118 0.52 5.98 -16.59
N ASN A 119 -0.30 5.01 -16.18
CA ASN A 119 -1.28 5.18 -15.10
C ASN A 119 -1.64 3.84 -14.43
N VAL A 120 -2.50 3.86 -13.41
CA VAL A 120 -2.98 2.64 -12.74
C VAL A 120 -3.89 1.81 -13.65
N PRO A 121 -3.95 0.47 -13.48
CA PRO A 121 -4.68 -0.42 -14.41
C PRO A 121 -6.14 -0.05 -14.67
N ARG A 122 -6.84 0.52 -13.66
CA ARG A 122 -8.25 0.91 -13.79
C ARG A 122 -8.47 2.00 -14.85
N VAL A 123 -7.47 2.85 -15.07
CA VAL A 123 -7.55 3.98 -16.00
C VAL A 123 -7.70 3.51 -17.46
N ALA A 124 -7.24 2.30 -17.81
CA ALA A 124 -7.42 1.75 -19.15
C ALA A 124 -8.90 1.80 -19.61
N LYS A 125 -9.81 1.27 -18.78
CA LYS A 125 -11.25 1.26 -19.09
C LYS A 125 -11.89 2.65 -19.04
N ILE A 126 -11.34 3.55 -18.21
CA ILE A 126 -11.83 4.92 -18.11
C ILE A 126 -11.48 5.67 -19.39
N ILE A 127 -10.22 5.63 -19.84
CA ILE A 127 -9.79 6.27 -21.09
C ILE A 127 -10.58 5.73 -22.28
N GLN A 128 -10.72 4.40 -22.40
CA GLN A 128 -11.48 3.79 -23.49
C GLN A 128 -12.91 4.34 -23.57
N LYS A 129 -13.60 4.44 -22.43
CA LYS A 129 -14.96 4.97 -22.35
C LYS A 129 -15.02 6.47 -22.63
N GLU A 130 -14.14 7.26 -22.01
CA GLU A 130 -14.21 8.73 -22.10
C GLU A 130 -13.76 9.27 -23.46
N LEU A 131 -13.10 8.46 -24.29
CA LEU A 131 -12.78 8.77 -25.70
C LEU A 131 -13.94 8.50 -26.67
N GLU A 132 -14.99 7.77 -26.26
CA GLU A 132 -16.17 7.54 -27.09
C GLU A 132 -16.98 8.85 -27.27
N PRO A 133 -17.80 8.97 -28.34
CA PRO A 133 -18.64 10.15 -28.55
C PRO A 133 -19.48 10.51 -27.31
N GLY A 134 -19.36 11.76 -26.85
CA GLY A 134 -20.03 12.26 -25.65
C GLY A 134 -19.26 12.09 -24.34
N GLY A 135 -18.10 11.42 -24.35
CA GLY A 135 -17.16 11.35 -23.22
C GLY A 135 -16.32 12.63 -23.08
N VAL A 136 -15.75 12.86 -21.89
CA VAL A 136 -15.00 14.12 -21.64
C VAL A 136 -13.65 14.19 -22.36
N LEU A 137 -13.18 13.09 -22.95
CA LEU A 137 -11.95 13.03 -23.74
C LEU A 137 -12.23 12.91 -25.24
N ALA A 138 -13.50 12.94 -25.68
CA ALA A 138 -13.89 12.68 -27.06
C ALA A 138 -13.16 13.58 -28.07
N ASP A 139 -12.90 14.84 -27.70
CA ASP A 139 -12.17 15.82 -28.53
C ASP A 139 -10.71 15.43 -28.78
N PHE A 140 -10.16 14.45 -28.07
CA PHE A 140 -8.80 13.92 -28.23
C PHE A 140 -8.76 12.57 -28.96
N ALA A 141 -9.90 12.03 -29.42
CA ALA A 141 -9.97 10.71 -30.06
C ALA A 141 -9.10 10.61 -31.33
N HIS A 142 -8.90 11.73 -32.04
CA HIS A 142 -8.05 11.80 -33.23
C HIS A 142 -6.57 11.55 -32.95
N LEU A 143 -6.11 11.67 -31.70
CA LEU A 143 -4.72 11.42 -31.33
C LEU A 143 -4.32 9.93 -31.41
N GLY A 144 -5.30 9.03 -31.48
CA GLY A 144 -5.11 7.59 -31.42
C GLY A 144 -4.63 7.12 -30.05
N CYS A 145 -5.39 6.25 -29.39
CA CYS A 145 -5.05 5.81 -28.04
C CYS A 145 -5.31 4.31 -27.85
N ALA A 146 -4.27 3.50 -28.05
CA ALA A 146 -4.23 2.14 -27.55
C ALA A 146 -4.01 2.17 -26.03
N THR A 147 -4.71 1.31 -25.29
CA THR A 147 -4.50 1.11 -23.85
C THR A 147 -4.09 -0.34 -23.58
N HIS A 148 -2.98 -0.56 -22.89
CA HIS A 148 -2.51 -1.89 -22.54
C HIS A 148 -2.11 -1.97 -21.06
N VAL A 149 -2.62 -2.97 -20.33
CA VAL A 149 -2.22 -3.24 -18.96
C VAL A 149 -1.06 -4.23 -18.96
N VAL A 150 0.09 -3.80 -18.46
CA VAL A 150 1.33 -4.59 -18.38
C VAL A 150 1.63 -4.97 -16.94
N ASP A 151 2.11 -6.20 -16.71
CA ASP A 151 2.92 -6.51 -15.53
C ASP A 151 4.40 -6.34 -15.89
N MET A 152 5.06 -5.35 -15.32
CA MET A 152 6.46 -5.04 -15.64
C MET A 152 7.42 -6.19 -15.27
N ALA A 153 7.01 -7.15 -14.42
CA ALA A 153 7.77 -8.37 -14.19
C ALA A 153 7.94 -9.23 -15.46
N GLU A 154 6.96 -9.23 -16.36
CA GLU A 154 7.04 -9.91 -17.66
C GLU A 154 8.02 -9.25 -18.63
N TYR A 155 8.54 -8.07 -18.27
CA TYR A 155 9.51 -7.29 -19.05
C TYR A 155 10.88 -7.22 -18.38
N GLY A 156 11.18 -8.17 -17.49
CA GLY A 156 12.48 -8.29 -16.83
C GLY A 156 12.68 -7.40 -15.60
N ILE A 157 11.67 -6.63 -15.19
CA ILE A 157 11.75 -5.80 -13.97
C ILE A 157 11.54 -6.69 -12.75
N PRO A 158 12.34 -6.60 -11.67
CA PRO A 158 12.28 -7.49 -10.51
C PRO A 158 11.08 -7.21 -9.59
N GLN A 159 9.98 -6.70 -10.15
CA GLN A 159 8.79 -6.25 -9.44
C GLN A 159 7.52 -6.52 -10.23
N ARG A 160 6.56 -7.20 -9.59
CA ARG A 160 5.18 -7.34 -10.06
C ARG A 160 4.45 -6.01 -9.92
N ARG A 161 4.51 -5.19 -10.96
CA ARG A 161 3.97 -3.84 -11.03
C ARG A 161 3.03 -3.73 -12.22
N HIS A 162 1.73 -3.84 -11.93
CA HIS A 162 0.69 -3.72 -12.96
C HIS A 162 0.37 -2.25 -13.23
N ARG A 163 0.45 -1.82 -14.50
CA ARG A 163 0.16 -0.46 -14.96
C ARG A 163 -0.51 -0.44 -16.31
N CYS A 164 -1.36 0.56 -16.53
CA CYS A 164 -1.88 0.89 -17.85
C CYS A 164 -0.87 1.79 -18.55
N ILE A 165 -0.50 1.43 -19.77
CA ILE A 165 0.20 2.31 -20.71
C ILE A 165 -0.81 2.68 -21.80
N ALA A 166 -1.06 3.98 -21.97
CA ALA A 166 -1.98 4.53 -22.96
C ALA A 166 -1.20 5.38 -23.97
N GLY A 167 -1.51 5.31 -25.26
CA GLY A 167 -0.78 6.07 -26.28
C GLY A 167 -1.01 5.57 -27.69
N ASN A 168 -0.36 6.18 -28.67
CA ASN A 168 -0.46 5.80 -30.09
C ASN A 168 0.62 4.80 -30.53
N PHE A 169 1.12 3.96 -29.61
CA PHE A 169 2.21 3.01 -29.87
C PHE A 169 1.72 1.62 -30.28
N ASP A 170 2.62 0.85 -30.92
CA ASP A 170 2.36 -0.53 -31.31
C ASP A 170 2.47 -1.49 -30.10
N VAL A 171 1.32 -2.03 -29.70
CA VAL A 171 1.20 -2.98 -28.57
C VAL A 171 1.82 -4.34 -28.89
N GLU A 172 1.76 -4.79 -30.15
CA GLU A 172 2.38 -6.07 -30.55
C GLU A 172 3.90 -5.93 -30.58
N LEU A 173 4.41 -4.79 -31.04
CA LEU A 173 5.83 -4.47 -30.90
C LEU A 173 6.24 -4.48 -29.42
N LEU A 174 5.50 -3.83 -28.52
CA LEU A 174 5.78 -3.90 -27.08
C LEU A 174 5.80 -5.35 -26.57
N LYS A 175 4.83 -6.19 -26.93
CA LYS A 175 4.81 -7.60 -26.51
C LYS A 175 6.03 -8.38 -26.98
N SER A 176 6.62 -8.03 -28.12
CA SER A 176 7.84 -8.68 -28.60
C SER A 176 9.06 -8.45 -27.70
N PHE A 177 9.07 -7.37 -26.89
CA PHE A 177 10.16 -7.04 -25.95
C PHE A 177 10.16 -7.87 -24.65
N LYS A 178 9.22 -8.80 -24.46
CA LYS A 178 9.25 -9.70 -23.30
C LYS A 178 10.52 -10.57 -23.35
N PRO A 179 11.41 -10.53 -22.35
CA PRO A 179 12.62 -11.32 -22.36
C PRO A 179 12.30 -12.81 -22.22
N THR A 180 13.21 -13.66 -22.68
CA THR A 180 13.17 -15.10 -22.46
C THR A 180 13.60 -15.50 -21.04
N ALA A 181 14.47 -14.69 -20.43
CA ALA A 181 14.92 -14.88 -19.06
C ALA A 181 13.93 -14.27 -18.04
N HIS A 182 13.80 -14.92 -16.89
CA HIS A 182 13.00 -14.40 -15.79
C HIS A 182 13.67 -13.18 -15.15
N ALA A 183 12.86 -12.23 -14.68
CA ALA A 183 13.34 -11.11 -13.88
C ALA A 183 14.03 -11.58 -12.58
N PRO A 184 15.03 -10.85 -12.07
CA PRO A 184 15.66 -11.16 -10.80
C PRO A 184 14.64 -11.25 -9.65
N THR A 185 14.84 -12.19 -8.73
CA THR A 185 14.00 -12.33 -7.53
C THR A 185 14.33 -11.25 -6.50
N LEU A 186 13.44 -11.07 -5.51
CA LEU A 186 13.71 -10.20 -4.36
C LEU A 186 15.03 -10.58 -3.67
N GLY A 187 15.25 -11.87 -3.45
CA GLY A 187 16.46 -12.39 -2.84
C GLY A 187 17.70 -12.16 -3.69
N ALA A 188 17.62 -12.36 -5.02
CA ALA A 188 18.75 -12.11 -5.92
C ALA A 188 19.21 -10.65 -5.85
N VAL A 189 18.28 -9.69 -5.82
CA VAL A 189 18.63 -8.27 -5.69
C VAL A 189 19.22 -7.95 -4.31
N VAL A 190 18.63 -8.46 -3.22
CA VAL A 190 19.14 -8.26 -1.86
C VAL A 190 20.56 -8.83 -1.71
N THR A 191 20.80 -10.05 -2.19
CA THR A 191 22.12 -10.68 -2.16
C THR A 191 23.12 -9.88 -2.99
N ALA A 192 22.79 -9.51 -4.23
CA ALA A 192 23.70 -8.75 -5.10
C ALA A 192 24.15 -7.41 -4.49
N LEU A 193 23.29 -6.75 -3.72
CA LEU A 193 23.61 -5.49 -3.04
C LEU A 193 24.41 -5.68 -1.73
N ALA A 194 24.46 -6.90 -1.20
CA ALA A 194 25.25 -7.23 -0.01
C ALA A 194 26.72 -7.56 -0.35
N GLU A 195 27.00 -7.99 -1.58
CA GLU A 195 28.33 -8.38 -2.07
C GLU A 195 29.33 -7.20 -2.15
N SER A 196 30.62 -7.53 -2.28
CA SER A 196 31.70 -6.58 -2.51
C SER A 196 32.69 -7.12 -3.56
N PRO A 197 32.82 -6.51 -4.75
CA PRO A 197 32.10 -5.33 -5.21
C PRO A 197 30.60 -5.59 -5.43
N VAL A 198 29.80 -4.52 -5.38
CA VAL A 198 28.37 -4.60 -5.69
C VAL A 198 28.21 -4.66 -7.19
N VAL A 199 27.49 -5.66 -7.69
CA VAL A 199 27.14 -5.80 -9.11
C VAL A 199 25.63 -5.63 -9.27
N ASP A 200 25.23 -4.62 -10.04
CA ASP A 200 23.83 -4.36 -10.33
C ASP A 200 23.20 -5.53 -11.11
N PRO A 201 22.13 -6.15 -10.58
CA PRO A 201 21.54 -7.35 -11.19
C PRO A 201 20.80 -7.09 -12.52
N LEU A 202 20.45 -5.85 -12.83
CA LEU A 202 19.77 -5.48 -14.09
C LEU A 202 20.72 -4.82 -15.08
N TYR A 203 21.62 -3.98 -14.58
CA TYR A 203 22.48 -3.13 -15.40
C TYR A 203 23.92 -3.64 -15.49
N GLY A 204 24.31 -4.65 -14.72
CA GLY A 204 25.68 -5.19 -14.72
C GLY A 204 26.76 -4.19 -14.28
N LEU A 205 26.37 -3.06 -13.69
CA LEU A 205 27.28 -2.03 -13.19
C LEU A 205 27.97 -2.55 -11.94
N SER A 206 29.30 -2.55 -11.94
CA SER A 206 30.12 -2.89 -10.78
C SER A 206 30.60 -1.62 -10.09
N ILE A 207 30.32 -1.50 -8.79
CA ILE A 207 30.77 -0.37 -7.95
C ILE A 207 31.37 -0.89 -6.64
N PRO A 208 32.31 -0.14 -6.01
CA PRO A 208 32.76 -0.43 -4.66
C PRO A 208 31.58 -0.44 -3.67
N ARG A 209 31.65 -1.28 -2.63
CA ARG A 209 30.59 -1.32 -1.60
C ARG A 209 30.41 0.02 -0.87
N SER A 210 31.52 0.71 -0.61
CA SER A 210 31.56 2.04 0.01
C SER A 210 30.84 3.13 -0.78
N ASP A 211 30.60 2.88 -2.07
CA ASP A 211 29.94 3.80 -2.98
C ASP A 211 28.41 3.70 -2.93
N LEU A 212 27.87 2.69 -2.25
CA LEU A 212 26.44 2.45 -2.07
C LEU A 212 25.89 3.18 -0.84
N ILE A 213 25.95 4.51 -0.87
CA ILE A 213 25.72 5.40 0.30
C ILE A 213 24.32 5.36 0.90
N ASP A 214 23.32 4.89 0.16
CA ASP A 214 21.91 4.82 0.57
C ASP A 214 21.43 3.39 0.85
N HIS A 215 22.38 2.47 1.00
CA HIS A 215 22.13 1.12 1.48
C HIS A 215 22.42 1.02 2.98
N VAL A 216 21.57 1.67 3.77
CA VAL A 216 21.60 1.63 5.23
C VAL A 216 20.46 0.74 5.72
N GLU A 217 20.80 -0.34 6.41
CA GLU A 217 19.80 -1.21 7.05
C GLU A 217 19.15 -0.51 8.24
N GLU A 218 17.84 -0.68 8.36
CA GLU A 218 17.09 -0.17 9.51
C GLU A 218 17.20 -1.14 10.69
N ASP A 219 16.92 -0.64 11.89
CA ASP A 219 16.73 -1.48 13.07
C ASP A 219 15.69 -2.58 12.78
N LEU A 220 15.97 -3.77 13.32
CA LEU A 220 15.04 -4.90 13.29
C LEU A 220 13.67 -4.49 13.81
N LEU A 221 12.63 -5.10 13.25
CA LEU A 221 11.28 -4.91 13.76
C LEU A 221 11.17 -5.44 15.20
N SER A 222 10.60 -4.64 16.09
CA SER A 222 10.25 -5.13 17.43
C SER A 222 9.17 -6.22 17.35
N ALA A 223 9.02 -7.02 18.41
CA ALA A 223 7.97 -8.06 18.47
C ALA A 223 6.56 -7.49 18.21
N GLU A 224 6.28 -6.29 18.67
CA GLU A 224 5.02 -5.59 18.42
C GLU A 224 4.87 -5.18 16.95
N GLU A 225 5.93 -4.66 16.32
CA GLU A 225 5.93 -4.31 14.90
C GLU A 225 5.78 -5.55 14.00
N VAL A 226 6.42 -6.67 14.37
CA VAL A 226 6.25 -7.97 13.69
C VAL A 226 4.80 -8.43 13.77
N ARG A 227 4.19 -8.35 14.96
CA ARG A 227 2.77 -8.70 15.17
C ARG A 227 1.84 -7.83 14.34
N ILE A 228 2.04 -6.51 14.32
CA ILE A 228 1.22 -5.59 13.51
C ILE A 228 1.37 -5.91 12.02
N ASN A 229 2.59 -6.12 11.53
CA ASN A 229 2.82 -6.47 10.13
C ASN A 229 2.15 -7.80 9.75
N ARG A 230 2.30 -8.85 10.57
CA ARG A 230 1.63 -10.15 10.37
C ARG A 230 0.11 -9.95 10.28
N ALA A 231 -0.49 -9.22 11.21
CA ALA A 231 -1.92 -8.98 11.20
C ALA A 231 -2.38 -8.19 9.97
N ASN A 232 -1.67 -7.11 9.63
CA ASN A 232 -1.98 -6.25 8.49
C ASN A 232 -1.81 -6.96 7.13
N LYS A 233 -0.96 -7.98 7.06
CA LYS A 233 -0.71 -8.74 5.82
C LYS A 233 -1.56 -10.00 5.73
N MET A 234 -1.55 -10.83 6.76
CA MET A 234 -2.09 -12.19 6.71
C MET A 234 -3.55 -12.28 7.15
N THR A 235 -3.99 -11.42 8.07
CA THR A 235 -5.34 -11.48 8.67
C THR A 235 -6.15 -10.19 8.50
N HIS A 236 -5.77 -9.35 7.53
CA HIS A 236 -6.40 -8.05 7.29
C HIS A 236 -7.92 -8.17 7.11
N THR A 237 -8.65 -7.24 7.72
CA THR A 237 -10.12 -7.29 7.81
C THR A 237 -10.84 -6.87 6.52
N VAL A 238 -10.15 -6.18 5.62
CA VAL A 238 -10.70 -5.65 4.35
C VAL A 238 -10.03 -6.24 3.10
N TYR A 239 -8.77 -6.66 3.21
CA TYR A 239 -7.93 -7.00 2.05
C TYR A 239 -7.53 -8.46 2.10
N ASN A 240 -7.18 -9.02 0.95
CA ASN A 240 -6.71 -10.39 0.85
C ASN A 240 -5.38 -10.57 1.61
N SER A 241 -5.16 -11.82 2.03
CA SER A 241 -3.90 -12.24 2.66
C SER A 241 -2.71 -11.94 1.75
N MET A 242 -1.65 -11.46 2.36
CA MET A 242 -0.35 -11.17 1.79
C MET A 242 0.71 -11.92 2.62
N PRO A 243 1.77 -12.45 1.99
CA PRO A 243 2.85 -13.10 2.72
C PRO A 243 3.49 -12.17 3.76
N PHE A 244 3.87 -12.75 4.89
CA PHE A 244 4.80 -12.17 5.84
C PHE A 244 5.75 -13.29 6.32
N PRO A 245 7.08 -13.12 6.23
CA PRO A 245 7.77 -12.06 5.49
C PRO A 245 7.44 -12.10 3.98
N ASP A 246 7.80 -11.04 3.26
CA ASP A 246 7.79 -11.05 1.80
C ASP A 246 8.83 -12.09 1.30
N PRO A 247 8.44 -12.98 0.36
CA PRO A 247 9.26 -14.13 -0.01
C PRO A 247 10.39 -13.74 -0.96
N MET A 248 11.56 -14.35 -0.74
CA MET A 248 12.82 -14.02 -1.40
C MET A 248 13.03 -14.74 -2.75
N ASP A 249 12.26 -15.79 -3.01
CA ASP A 249 12.38 -16.70 -4.16
C ASP A 249 11.65 -16.22 -5.43
N ARG A 250 11.01 -15.05 -5.38
CA ARG A 250 10.25 -14.47 -6.50
C ARG A 250 10.38 -12.95 -6.58
N THR A 251 9.90 -12.37 -7.67
CA THR A 251 9.84 -10.92 -7.85
C THR A 251 9.03 -10.24 -6.74
N VAL A 252 9.49 -9.06 -6.32
CA VAL A 252 8.82 -8.32 -5.25
C VAL A 252 7.46 -7.82 -5.74
N ARG A 253 6.48 -7.68 -4.84
CA ARG A 253 5.23 -6.98 -5.17
C ARG A 253 5.47 -5.48 -5.35
N THR A 254 4.48 -4.77 -5.92
CA THR A 254 4.54 -3.31 -6.11
C THR A 254 5.11 -2.58 -4.89
N ILE A 255 6.19 -1.83 -5.11
CA ILE A 255 6.75 -0.88 -4.13
C ILE A 255 5.87 0.35 -4.16
N THR A 256 5.30 0.69 -3.00
CA THR A 256 4.42 1.85 -2.84
C THR A 256 5.17 3.02 -2.21
N ALA A 257 4.63 4.22 -2.37
CA ALA A 257 5.15 5.43 -1.73
C ALA A 257 4.94 5.49 -0.19
N THR A 258 4.29 4.49 0.40
CA THR A 258 4.02 4.43 1.85
C THR A 258 5.30 4.21 2.65
N CYS A 259 5.50 5.04 3.68
CA CYS A 259 6.77 5.11 4.43
C CYS A 259 6.73 4.47 5.82
N THR A 260 5.57 4.03 6.31
CA THR A 260 5.45 3.54 7.71
C THR A 260 6.18 2.21 7.92
N ARG A 261 6.59 1.89 9.16
CA ARG A 261 7.26 0.62 9.49
C ARG A 261 6.32 -0.59 9.58
N VAL A 262 5.03 -0.36 9.76
CA VAL A 262 4.03 -1.40 10.06
C VAL A 262 2.80 -1.40 9.15
N SER A 263 2.83 -0.67 8.04
CA SER A 263 1.74 -0.74 7.06
C SER A 263 1.72 -2.09 6.33
N ARG A 264 0.54 -2.49 5.86
CA ARG A 264 0.37 -3.66 5.00
C ARG A 264 1.29 -3.63 3.78
N GLU A 265 1.51 -2.44 3.22
CA GLU A 265 2.32 -2.22 2.02
C GLU A 265 3.83 -2.30 2.31
N SER A 266 4.26 -2.27 3.58
CA SER A 266 5.68 -2.35 3.96
C SER A 266 6.28 -3.66 3.51
N ILE A 267 7.36 -3.64 2.73
CA ILE A 267 8.07 -4.86 2.33
C ILE A 267 9.02 -5.23 3.47
N VAL A 268 8.81 -6.42 4.02
CA VAL A 268 9.55 -6.93 5.17
C VAL A 268 10.17 -8.26 4.81
N ILE A 269 11.47 -8.42 5.02
CA ILE A 269 12.19 -9.66 4.76
C ILE A 269 12.69 -10.26 6.06
N ALA A 270 12.84 -11.59 6.09
CA ALA A 270 13.58 -12.26 7.15
C ALA A 270 15.08 -11.99 6.99
N VAL A 271 15.78 -11.87 8.10
CA VAL A 271 17.24 -11.79 8.09
C VAL A 271 17.81 -13.21 7.96
N PRO A 272 18.60 -13.51 6.91
CA PRO A 272 19.18 -14.84 6.73
C PRO A 272 19.95 -15.30 7.97
N GLY A 273 19.75 -16.55 8.37
CA GLY A 273 20.44 -17.17 9.52
C GLY A 273 19.97 -16.71 10.90
N ARG A 274 18.95 -15.85 11.01
CA ARG A 274 18.43 -15.36 12.31
C ARG A 274 16.95 -15.67 12.48
N SER A 275 16.61 -16.46 13.50
CA SER A 275 15.21 -16.76 13.84
C SER A 275 14.46 -15.53 14.33
N GLU A 276 13.22 -15.36 13.87
CA GLU A 276 12.30 -14.26 14.26
C GLU A 276 12.90 -12.85 14.13
N ALA A 277 13.90 -12.67 13.24
CA ALA A 277 14.50 -11.38 12.94
C ALA A 277 14.03 -10.88 11.57
N TYR A 278 13.39 -9.71 11.57
CA TYR A 278 12.81 -9.12 10.37
C TYR A 278 13.25 -7.67 10.19
N ARG A 279 13.50 -7.27 8.95
CA ARG A 279 13.78 -5.88 8.60
C ARG A 279 13.02 -5.44 7.36
N ARG A 280 12.89 -4.12 7.20
CA ARG A 280 12.43 -3.55 5.93
C ARG A 280 13.57 -3.53 4.92
N LEU A 281 13.19 -3.36 3.66
CA LEU A 281 14.16 -3.07 2.60
C LEU A 281 14.81 -1.70 2.80
N THR A 282 16.12 -1.63 2.56
CA THR A 282 16.88 -0.38 2.44
C THR A 282 16.35 0.46 1.28
N LEU A 283 16.71 1.74 1.27
CA LEU A 283 16.37 2.64 0.16
C LEU A 283 16.94 2.11 -1.16
N ARG A 284 18.20 1.68 -1.18
CA ARG A 284 18.83 1.12 -2.38
C ARG A 284 18.20 -0.18 -2.86
N GLU A 285 17.88 -1.11 -1.96
CA GLU A 285 17.17 -2.35 -2.34
C GLU A 285 15.85 -2.02 -3.04
N ARG A 286 15.09 -1.06 -2.51
CA ARG A 286 13.84 -0.58 -3.13
C ARG A 286 14.09 0.05 -4.49
N ALA A 287 15.11 0.88 -4.63
CA ALA A 287 15.44 1.54 -5.89
C ALA A 287 15.81 0.52 -6.99
N CYS A 288 16.67 -0.45 -6.68
CA CYS A 288 17.05 -1.51 -7.63
C CYS A 288 15.87 -2.42 -7.98
N LEU A 289 15.02 -2.75 -7.00
CA LEU A 289 13.78 -3.49 -7.25
C LEU A 289 12.74 -2.68 -8.06
N GLN A 290 12.77 -1.36 -7.96
CA GLN A 290 12.02 -0.44 -8.82
C GLN A 290 12.64 -0.31 -10.22
N GLY A 291 13.80 -0.94 -10.46
CA GLY A 291 14.49 -0.94 -11.74
C GLY A 291 15.41 0.25 -11.96
N PHE A 292 15.80 1.01 -10.92
CA PHE A 292 16.84 2.03 -11.04
C PHE A 292 18.24 1.42 -10.94
N PRO A 293 19.23 1.97 -11.67
CA PRO A 293 20.61 1.52 -11.56
C PRO A 293 21.20 1.91 -10.20
N VAL A 294 22.17 1.12 -9.69
CA VAL A 294 22.92 1.39 -8.46
C VAL A 294 23.61 2.77 -8.44
N THR A 295 23.86 3.35 -9.61
CA THR A 295 24.46 4.69 -9.74
C THR A 295 23.45 5.83 -9.55
N PHE A 296 22.15 5.58 -9.72
CA PHE A 296 21.09 6.60 -9.60
C PHE A 296 20.96 7.10 -8.16
N GLN A 297 20.82 8.41 -7.95
CA GLN A 297 20.80 9.03 -6.61
C GLN A 297 19.49 9.75 -6.33
N PHE A 298 19.02 9.73 -5.07
CA PHE A 298 17.77 10.38 -4.66
C PHE A 298 18.03 11.59 -3.75
N TYR A 299 17.54 12.76 -4.12
CA TYR A 299 17.79 14.03 -3.42
C TYR A 299 16.55 14.50 -2.66
N GLY A 300 16.43 14.08 -1.40
CA GLY A 300 15.26 14.38 -0.57
C GLY A 300 15.58 15.06 0.76
N ALA A 301 14.62 15.83 1.25
CA ALA A 301 14.24 16.05 2.67
C ALA A 301 14.93 15.20 3.72
N ASN A 302 14.47 13.96 3.70
CA ASN A 302 14.54 12.96 4.73
C ASN A 302 14.31 11.60 4.06
N TYR A 303 14.45 10.53 4.82
CA TYR A 303 14.34 9.17 4.32
C TYR A 303 12.97 8.90 3.67
N GLY A 304 11.88 9.35 4.31
CA GLY A 304 10.51 9.19 3.80
C GLY A 304 10.29 9.85 2.43
N GLN A 305 10.84 11.04 2.19
CA GLN A 305 10.75 11.67 0.86
C GLN A 305 11.42 10.81 -0.22
N LYS A 306 12.61 10.25 0.05
CA LYS A 306 13.31 9.39 -0.92
C LYS A 306 12.54 8.08 -1.17
N LEU A 307 11.91 7.49 -0.16
CA LEU A 307 11.02 6.33 -0.35
C LEU A 307 9.80 6.66 -1.23
N ARG A 308 9.18 7.82 -1.01
CA ARG A 308 8.04 8.30 -1.82
C ARG A 308 8.44 8.50 -3.28
N MET A 309 9.62 9.05 -3.55
CA MET A 309 10.18 9.17 -4.91
C MET A 309 10.24 7.82 -5.62
N ILE A 310 10.82 6.81 -4.97
CA ILE A 310 10.97 5.47 -5.54
C ILE A 310 9.59 4.84 -5.83
N GLY A 311 8.67 4.87 -4.87
CA GLY A 311 7.36 4.22 -5.02
C GLY A 311 6.48 4.85 -6.12
N ASN A 312 6.61 6.16 -6.34
CA ASN A 312 5.86 6.90 -7.36
C ASN A 312 6.43 6.74 -8.77
N ALA A 313 7.72 6.43 -8.91
CA ALA A 313 8.37 6.41 -10.22
C ALA A 313 7.89 5.28 -11.15
N VAL A 314 7.95 5.54 -12.45
CA VAL A 314 7.97 4.50 -13.48
C VAL A 314 9.35 3.84 -13.49
N PRO A 315 9.45 2.49 -13.55
CA PRO A 315 10.72 1.79 -13.68
C PRO A 315 11.51 2.21 -14.94
N PRO A 316 12.71 2.78 -14.81
CA PRO A 316 13.46 3.28 -15.98
C PRO A 316 13.91 2.17 -16.92
N ALA A 317 14.17 0.97 -16.42
CA ALA A 317 14.42 -0.21 -17.24
C ALA A 317 13.22 -0.58 -18.13
N PHE A 318 11.98 -0.33 -17.71
CA PHE A 318 10.80 -0.51 -18.57
C PHE A 318 10.67 0.65 -19.57
N SER A 319 10.89 1.89 -19.12
CA SER A 319 10.92 3.07 -19.99
C SER A 319 11.98 2.97 -21.09
N TYR A 320 13.09 2.26 -20.86
CA TYR A 320 14.09 1.94 -21.88
C TYR A 320 13.51 1.10 -23.02
N LEU A 321 12.76 0.04 -22.71
CA LEU A 321 12.09 -0.79 -23.73
C LEU A 321 11.06 0.05 -24.49
N MET A 322 10.27 0.85 -23.76
CA MET A 322 9.32 1.79 -24.38
C MET A 322 10.01 2.80 -25.29
N GLY A 323 11.24 3.23 -24.98
CA GLY A 323 12.00 4.12 -25.85
C GLY A 323 12.27 3.53 -27.23
N TYR A 324 12.45 2.22 -27.35
CA TYR A 324 12.56 1.54 -28.66
C TYR A 324 11.20 1.38 -29.34
N VAL A 325 10.17 1.01 -28.58
CA VAL A 325 8.79 0.89 -29.08
C VAL A 325 8.31 2.22 -29.67
N LEU A 326 8.52 3.33 -28.95
CA LEU A 326 8.17 4.68 -29.40
C LEU A 326 9.06 5.20 -30.53
N GLN A 327 10.17 4.54 -30.82
CA GLN A 327 10.94 4.79 -32.04
C GLN A 327 10.49 3.92 -33.22
N GLY A 328 9.62 2.93 -33.01
CA GLY A 328 9.23 1.92 -34.00
C GLY A 328 10.34 0.90 -34.27
N ARG A 329 11.26 0.70 -33.32
CA ARG A 329 12.45 -0.15 -33.47
C ARG A 329 12.19 -1.55 -32.91
N GLN A 330 12.78 -2.54 -33.56
CA GLN A 330 12.61 -3.95 -33.22
C GLN A 330 13.50 -4.35 -32.05
N VAL A 331 13.19 -5.47 -31.39
CA VAL A 331 13.97 -5.98 -30.24
C VAL A 331 15.45 -6.16 -30.56
N LYS A 332 15.78 -6.61 -31.78
CA LYS A 332 17.16 -6.78 -32.26
C LYS A 332 17.97 -5.47 -32.29
N ASP A 333 17.29 -4.33 -32.34
CA ASP A 333 17.92 -3.02 -32.37
C ASP A 333 18.23 -2.49 -30.96
N ALA A 334 17.65 -3.10 -29.93
CA ALA A 334 17.85 -2.75 -28.53
C ALA A 334 19.04 -3.54 -27.94
N PRO A 335 20.16 -2.89 -27.59
CA PRO A 335 21.22 -3.54 -26.85
C PRO A 335 20.72 -4.00 -25.48
N SER A 336 21.45 -4.91 -24.84
CA SER A 336 21.18 -5.25 -23.45
C SER A 336 21.28 -4.02 -22.55
N LEU A 337 20.52 -3.97 -21.46
CA LEU A 337 20.60 -2.89 -20.48
C LEU A 337 22.03 -2.70 -19.96
N CYS A 338 22.79 -3.78 -19.78
CA CYS A 338 24.20 -3.71 -19.40
C CYS A 338 25.05 -2.91 -20.40
N ARG A 339 24.83 -3.12 -21.70
CA ARG A 339 25.55 -2.39 -22.74
C ARG A 339 25.08 -0.93 -22.83
N ALA A 340 23.77 -0.67 -22.73
CA ALA A 340 23.22 0.68 -22.78
C ALA A 340 23.68 1.54 -21.59
N ALA A 341 23.75 0.94 -20.39
CA ALA A 341 24.05 1.64 -19.16
C ALA A 341 25.54 1.72 -18.81
N ARG A 342 26.45 1.10 -19.59
CA ARG A 342 27.89 1.01 -19.28
C ARG A 342 28.58 2.33 -18.94
N ASN A 343 28.05 3.45 -19.43
CA ASN A 343 28.59 4.79 -19.23
C ASN A 343 27.84 5.60 -18.16
N LEU A 344 26.83 5.03 -17.50
CA LEU A 344 26.13 5.70 -16.41
C LEU A 344 27.10 5.91 -15.25
N LYS A 345 27.14 7.14 -14.77
CA LYS A 345 27.96 7.53 -13.63
C LYS A 345 27.06 8.08 -12.53
N ARG A 346 27.52 7.95 -11.30
CA ARG A 346 26.87 8.61 -10.17
C ARG A 346 26.91 10.13 -10.38
N PRO A 347 25.77 10.84 -10.25
CA PRO A 347 25.76 12.29 -10.34
C PRO A 347 26.50 12.95 -9.18
N LYS A 348 27.00 14.18 -9.41
CA LYS A 348 27.59 15.06 -8.39
C LYS A 348 26.76 16.35 -8.28
N PRO A 349 26.64 16.97 -7.09
CA PRO A 349 27.16 16.50 -5.79
C PRO A 349 26.36 15.30 -5.28
N ILE A 350 26.94 14.49 -4.39
CA ILE A 350 26.21 13.38 -3.77
C ILE A 350 25.04 13.91 -2.90
N PRO A 351 23.93 13.17 -2.77
CA PRO A 351 22.84 13.55 -1.87
C PRO A 351 23.31 13.66 -0.43
N ARG A 352 22.65 14.52 0.35
CA ARG A 352 22.80 14.52 1.81
C ARG A 352 22.41 13.17 2.40
N GLU A 353 23.07 12.83 3.51
CA GLU A 353 22.70 11.69 4.32
C GLU A 353 21.31 11.88 4.92
N THR A 354 20.50 10.84 4.83
CA THR A 354 19.15 10.82 5.40
C THR A 354 18.95 9.44 6.02
N PRO A 355 19.40 9.23 7.27
CA PRO A 355 19.32 7.90 7.88
C PRO A 355 17.85 7.46 8.02
N PRO A 356 17.60 6.14 8.01
CA PRO A 356 16.27 5.62 8.27
C PRO A 356 15.81 5.94 9.70
N ASP A 357 14.50 5.87 9.92
CA ASP A 357 13.92 6.03 11.25
C ASP A 357 14.46 4.95 12.18
N ARG A 358 14.90 5.35 13.39
CA ARG A 358 15.29 4.44 14.47
C ARG A 358 14.06 3.89 15.20
N ALA A 359 14.22 2.73 15.83
CA ALA A 359 13.17 2.15 16.67
C ALA A 359 12.74 3.10 17.81
N GLY A 360 11.48 2.98 18.27
CA GLY A 360 10.98 3.71 19.44
C GLY A 360 10.35 5.09 19.17
N ALA A 361 9.98 5.38 17.91
CA ALA A 361 9.26 6.61 17.57
C ALA A 361 7.94 6.72 18.34
N ARG A 362 7.66 7.92 18.89
CA ARG A 362 6.36 8.25 19.47
C ARG A 362 5.33 8.40 18.35
N TYR A 363 4.11 7.96 18.62
CA TYR A 363 3.02 8.05 17.65
C TYR A 363 2.03 9.18 18.00
N PRO A 364 1.26 9.69 17.01
CA PRO A 364 0.20 10.66 17.25
C PRO A 364 -0.83 10.16 18.28
N ALA A 365 -1.43 11.09 19.05
CA ALA A 365 -2.39 10.75 20.11
C ALA A 365 -3.60 9.96 19.58
N ASN A 366 -3.98 10.26 18.35
CA ASN A 366 -5.09 9.67 17.61
C ASN A 366 -4.68 8.44 16.79
N ARG A 367 -3.55 7.78 17.11
CA ARG A 367 -3.16 6.53 16.44
C ARG A 367 -4.27 5.50 16.61
N THR A 368 -4.77 5.01 15.50
CA THR A 368 -5.80 3.97 15.48
C THR A 368 -5.22 2.62 15.89
N PHE A 369 -6.05 1.82 16.55
CA PHE A 369 -5.86 0.41 16.84
C PHE A 369 -7.08 -0.30 16.30
N LYS A 370 -6.88 -1.31 15.44
CA LYS A 370 -7.97 -2.03 14.79
C LYS A 370 -7.52 -3.43 14.43
N PHE A 371 -7.77 -4.39 15.30
CA PHE A 371 -7.30 -5.77 15.11
C PHE A 371 -8.39 -6.78 15.42
N ALA A 372 -8.53 -7.77 14.55
CA ALA A 372 -9.43 -8.88 14.77
C ALA A 372 -8.95 -9.73 15.95
N VAL A 373 -9.88 -10.26 16.74
CA VAL A 373 -9.60 -11.27 17.76
C VAL A 373 -9.38 -12.61 17.05
N PRO A 374 -8.17 -13.20 17.09
CA PRO A 374 -7.80 -14.34 16.24
C PRO A 374 -8.77 -15.54 16.31
N SER A 375 -9.13 -15.98 17.52
CA SER A 375 -10.01 -17.12 17.79
C SER A 375 -11.46 -16.86 17.37
N LEU A 376 -11.84 -15.58 17.27
CA LEU A 376 -13.17 -15.12 16.89
C LEU A 376 -13.21 -14.55 15.45
N GLN A 377 -12.18 -14.83 14.65
CA GLN A 377 -12.12 -14.45 13.24
C GLN A 377 -12.36 -15.66 12.33
N LEU A 378 -13.19 -15.48 11.29
CA LEU A 378 -13.40 -16.49 10.24
C LEU A 378 -13.00 -16.04 8.84
N LYS A 379 -12.70 -14.73 8.66
CA LYS A 379 -12.14 -13.99 7.51
C LYS A 379 -12.63 -12.53 7.59
N SER A 380 -12.40 -11.72 6.55
CA SER A 380 -12.90 -10.34 6.46
C SER A 380 -14.39 -10.21 6.74
N GLY A 381 -15.24 -11.01 6.09
CA GLY A 381 -16.70 -10.87 6.18
C GLY A 381 -17.34 -11.25 7.53
N VAL A 382 -16.67 -12.05 8.38
CA VAL A 382 -17.20 -12.44 9.70
C VAL A 382 -16.07 -12.43 10.72
N ARG A 383 -16.14 -11.50 11.67
CA ARG A 383 -15.08 -11.23 12.64
C ARG A 383 -15.57 -10.44 13.85
N PHE A 384 -14.86 -10.61 14.94
CA PHE A 384 -14.87 -9.66 16.06
C PHE A 384 -13.55 -8.90 16.08
N GLU A 385 -13.62 -7.61 16.40
CA GLU A 385 -12.49 -6.69 16.26
C GLU A 385 -12.41 -5.76 17.46
N LEU A 386 -11.24 -5.68 18.10
CA LEU A 386 -10.96 -4.65 19.09
C LEU A 386 -10.47 -3.40 18.37
N ALA A 387 -11.15 -2.29 18.61
CA ALA A 387 -10.81 -1.01 18.02
C ALA A 387 -10.89 0.13 19.04
N ASN A 388 -10.07 1.16 18.81
CA ASN A 388 -10.26 2.45 19.44
C ASN A 388 -11.03 3.40 18.52
N ASP A 389 -11.72 4.36 19.12
CA ASP A 389 -12.36 5.47 18.42
C ASP A 389 -11.73 6.77 18.90
N CYS A 390 -11.09 7.49 17.97
CA CYS A 390 -10.37 8.73 18.22
C CYS A 390 -11.10 9.96 17.62
N THR A 391 -12.38 9.83 17.27
CA THR A 391 -13.15 10.92 16.64
C THR A 391 -13.56 12.01 17.63
N SER A 392 -13.62 11.68 18.93
CA SER A 392 -13.91 12.63 20.00
C SER A 392 -12.68 12.91 20.87
N ASP A 393 -12.76 13.92 21.74
CA ASP A 393 -11.71 14.25 22.71
C ASP A 393 -11.38 13.09 23.67
N ILE A 394 -12.34 12.20 23.89
CA ILE A 394 -12.19 11.00 24.71
C ILE A 394 -12.03 9.79 23.79
N VAL A 395 -10.86 9.16 23.85
CA VAL A 395 -10.62 7.92 23.10
C VAL A 395 -11.32 6.76 23.76
N THR A 396 -12.29 6.17 23.06
CA THR A 396 -13.03 4.99 23.55
C THR A 396 -12.50 3.71 22.94
N TRP A 397 -12.73 2.58 23.60
CA TRP A 397 -12.34 1.25 23.15
C TRP A 397 -13.55 0.34 23.11
N LYS A 398 -13.69 -0.45 22.04
CA LYS A 398 -14.80 -1.40 21.90
C LYS A 398 -14.41 -2.61 21.07
N MET A 399 -15.08 -3.71 21.36
CA MET A 399 -15.18 -4.88 20.50
C MET A 399 -16.37 -4.70 19.56
N ALA A 400 -16.14 -4.78 18.26
CA ALA A 400 -17.16 -4.71 17.23
C ALA A 400 -17.38 -6.08 16.59
N PHE A 401 -18.64 -6.45 16.35
CA PHE A 401 -19.00 -7.63 15.57
C PHE A 401 -19.38 -7.24 14.16
N TYR A 402 -18.77 -7.91 13.18
CA TYR A 402 -19.10 -7.77 11.77
C TYR A 402 -19.45 -9.14 11.18
N PHE A 403 -20.49 -9.19 10.37
CA PHE A 403 -20.89 -10.39 9.62
C PHE A 403 -21.38 -10.05 8.21
N GLY A 404 -21.46 -11.06 7.34
CA GLY A 404 -21.86 -10.88 5.95
C GLY A 404 -20.79 -11.30 4.95
N THR A 405 -20.81 -10.66 3.77
CA THR A 405 -19.80 -10.85 2.73
C THR A 405 -18.82 -9.69 2.71
N SER A 406 -17.71 -9.82 1.97
CA SER A 406 -16.77 -8.70 1.78
C SER A 406 -17.37 -7.49 1.04
N LYS A 407 -18.53 -7.65 0.42
CA LYS A 407 -19.25 -6.59 -0.32
C LYS A 407 -20.47 -6.04 0.43
N ALA A 408 -20.99 -6.80 1.40
CA ALA A 408 -22.14 -6.44 2.22
C ALA A 408 -21.85 -6.88 3.66
N ILE A 409 -21.27 -5.95 4.43
CA ILE A 409 -20.91 -6.15 5.84
C ILE A 409 -21.98 -5.50 6.70
N HIS A 410 -22.48 -6.25 7.66
CA HIS A 410 -23.42 -5.85 8.69
C HIS A 410 -22.73 -5.89 10.06
N SER A 411 -23.32 -5.23 11.05
CA SER A 411 -22.83 -5.23 12.42
C SER A 411 -23.98 -5.24 13.41
N ILE A 412 -23.74 -5.84 14.57
CA ILE A 412 -24.67 -5.82 15.71
C ILE A 412 -23.98 -5.09 16.85
N PRO A 413 -24.63 -4.10 17.50
CA PRO A 413 -24.12 -3.50 18.72
C PRO A 413 -23.91 -4.57 19.79
N LEU A 414 -22.74 -4.59 20.43
CA LEU A 414 -22.47 -5.48 21.57
C LEU A 414 -22.63 -4.64 22.84
N SER A 415 -23.85 -4.62 23.38
CA SER A 415 -24.32 -3.69 24.42
C SER A 415 -24.88 -4.41 25.64
N GLU A 416 -25.23 -3.67 26.71
CA GLU A 416 -25.95 -4.24 27.87
C GLU A 416 -27.30 -4.83 27.47
N GLU A 417 -28.00 -4.22 26.51
CA GLU A 417 -29.25 -4.77 25.96
C GLU A 417 -29.02 -6.15 25.32
N THR A 418 -27.98 -6.26 24.49
CA THR A 418 -27.60 -7.52 23.83
C THR A 418 -27.21 -8.59 24.87
N ALA A 419 -26.47 -8.20 25.91
CA ALA A 419 -26.11 -9.10 27.00
C ALA A 419 -27.34 -9.57 27.78
N GLY A 420 -28.26 -8.66 28.13
CA GLY A 420 -29.49 -8.98 28.84
C GLY A 420 -30.40 -9.90 28.04
N TYR A 421 -30.52 -9.67 26.73
CA TYR A 421 -31.26 -10.55 25.83
C TYR A 421 -30.67 -11.97 25.80
N LEU A 422 -29.35 -12.08 25.62
CA LEU A 422 -28.65 -13.36 25.62
C LEU A 422 -28.81 -14.11 26.93
N ASP A 423 -28.71 -13.41 28.05
CA ASP A 423 -28.89 -14.01 29.35
C ASP A 423 -30.33 -14.50 29.53
N LEU A 424 -31.34 -13.70 29.22
CA LEU A 424 -32.74 -14.13 29.35
C LEU A 424 -33.10 -15.34 28.48
N ALA A 425 -32.54 -15.41 27.26
CA ALA A 425 -32.85 -16.47 26.30
C ALA A 425 -32.03 -17.76 26.49
N ALA A 426 -30.86 -17.69 27.15
CA ALA A 426 -29.98 -18.84 27.31
C ALA A 426 -30.46 -19.82 28.40
N SER A 427 -30.28 -21.11 28.14
CA SER A 427 -30.59 -22.17 29.09
C SER A 427 -29.67 -22.12 30.34
N PRO A 428 -30.11 -22.63 31.49
CA PRO A 428 -29.25 -22.74 32.68
C PRO A 428 -27.93 -23.48 32.42
N ALA A 429 -27.97 -24.51 31.55
CA ALA A 429 -26.78 -25.26 31.16
C ALA A 429 -25.80 -24.40 30.35
N MET A 430 -26.29 -23.64 29.36
CA MET A 430 -25.47 -22.69 28.59
C MET A 430 -24.85 -21.63 29.50
N LYS A 431 -25.64 -21.03 30.39
CA LYS A 431 -25.16 -20.02 31.36
C LYS A 431 -24.05 -20.58 32.23
N SER A 432 -24.25 -21.77 32.80
CA SER A 432 -23.27 -22.45 33.63
C SER A 432 -21.97 -22.72 32.87
N ALA A 433 -22.07 -23.17 31.61
CA ALA A 433 -20.91 -23.47 30.77
C ALA A 433 -20.04 -22.22 30.48
N VAL A 434 -20.65 -21.05 30.25
CA VAL A 434 -19.92 -19.84 29.87
C VAL A 434 -19.54 -18.93 31.04
N ALA A 435 -20.23 -19.03 32.18
CA ALA A 435 -20.02 -18.16 33.34
C ALA A 435 -18.56 -18.05 33.80
N PRO A 436 -17.77 -19.16 33.91
CA PRO A 436 -16.36 -19.06 34.29
C PRO A 436 -15.53 -18.23 33.30
N CYS A 437 -15.83 -18.29 32.01
CA CYS A 437 -15.12 -17.53 30.99
C CYS A 437 -15.50 -16.04 31.04
N LEU A 438 -16.78 -15.73 31.22
CA LEU A 438 -17.26 -14.34 31.31
C LEU A 438 -16.75 -13.64 32.56
N GLU A 439 -16.68 -14.34 33.69
CA GLU A 439 -16.12 -13.79 34.93
C GLU A 439 -14.60 -13.51 34.80
N ARG A 440 -13.87 -14.40 34.13
CA ARG A 440 -12.43 -14.22 33.87
C ARG A 440 -12.16 -12.96 33.03
N ILE A 441 -12.94 -12.67 32.00
CA ILE A 441 -12.73 -11.47 31.17
C ILE A 441 -13.19 -10.21 31.90
N ARG A 442 -14.31 -10.26 32.64
CA ARG A 442 -14.80 -9.16 33.49
C ARG A 442 -13.71 -8.72 34.46
N ARG A 443 -13.18 -9.66 35.25
CA ARG A 443 -12.11 -9.40 36.21
C ARG A 443 -10.85 -8.82 35.56
N PHE A 444 -10.49 -9.28 34.36
CA PHE A 444 -9.35 -8.71 33.64
C PHE A 444 -9.60 -7.24 33.27
N VAL A 445 -10.74 -6.92 32.66
CA VAL A 445 -11.07 -5.56 32.23
C VAL A 445 -11.22 -4.62 33.42
N GLU A 446 -11.76 -5.10 34.54
CA GLU A 446 -11.83 -4.35 35.80
C GLU A 446 -10.46 -4.08 36.43
N ASN A 447 -9.44 -4.88 36.15
CA ASN A 447 -8.09 -4.60 36.64
C ASN A 447 -7.23 -3.86 35.60
N ALA A 448 -7.73 -3.68 34.37
CA ALA A 448 -7.00 -3.03 33.30
C ALA A 448 -7.04 -1.49 33.40
N ASP A 449 -5.91 -0.86 33.07
CA ASP A 449 -5.77 0.60 32.97
C ASP A 449 -6.22 1.11 31.60
N ILE A 450 -7.52 0.97 31.33
CA ILE A 450 -8.14 1.35 30.04
C ILE A 450 -7.99 2.85 29.75
N ALA A 451 -8.10 3.70 30.78
CA ALA A 451 -7.98 5.15 30.65
C ALA A 451 -6.60 5.60 30.15
N ASN A 452 -5.56 4.80 30.40
CA ASN A 452 -4.19 5.08 29.96
C ASN A 452 -3.78 4.30 28.70
N MET A 453 -4.56 3.28 28.29
CA MET A 453 -4.20 2.34 27.23
C MET A 453 -3.86 3.03 25.89
N GLN A 454 -4.54 4.12 25.54
CA GLN A 454 -4.21 4.92 24.35
C GLN A 454 -2.84 5.62 24.45
N ALA A 455 -2.50 6.14 25.63
CA ALA A 455 -1.21 6.79 25.84
C ALA A 455 -0.07 5.77 25.81
N VAL A 456 -0.31 4.54 26.29
CA VAL A 456 0.64 3.43 26.18
C VAL A 456 0.79 2.99 24.72
N TRP A 457 -0.31 2.83 23.97
CA TRP A 457 -0.30 2.47 22.54
C TRP A 457 0.48 3.47 21.67
N THR A 458 0.47 4.74 22.06
CA THR A 458 1.18 5.82 21.37
C THR A 458 2.60 6.07 21.90
N HIS A 459 3.08 5.23 22.82
CA HIS A 459 4.39 5.34 23.48
C HIS A 459 4.59 6.67 24.23
N ARG A 460 3.49 7.26 24.73
CA ARG A 460 3.50 8.53 25.46
C ARG A 460 3.67 8.37 26.96
N ARG A 461 3.35 7.19 27.50
CA ARG A 461 3.47 6.88 28.93
C ARG A 461 4.04 5.47 29.13
N PRO A 462 4.95 5.27 30.09
CA PRO A 462 5.44 3.94 30.44
C PRO A 462 4.38 3.16 31.24
N GLY A 463 4.53 1.83 31.28
CA GLY A 463 3.70 0.95 32.09
C GLY A 463 2.24 0.82 31.62
N GLY A 464 1.39 0.22 32.46
CA GLY A 464 -0.06 0.08 32.22
C GLY A 464 -0.46 -1.05 31.27
N THR A 465 -1.77 -1.17 31.04
CA THR A 465 -2.33 -2.16 30.12
C THR A 465 -2.05 -1.76 28.67
N ARG A 466 -1.37 -2.63 27.91
CA ARG A 466 -1.20 -2.47 26.46
C ARG A 466 -2.43 -2.98 25.72
N ALA A 467 -2.79 -2.35 24.60
CA ALA A 467 -3.91 -2.77 23.77
C ALA A 467 -3.81 -4.24 23.33
N PHE A 468 -2.60 -4.71 23.02
CA PHE A 468 -2.37 -6.10 22.66
C PHE A 468 -2.56 -7.09 23.83
N MET A 469 -2.37 -6.68 25.09
CA MET A 469 -2.68 -7.54 26.24
C MET A 469 -4.17 -7.78 26.36
N LEU A 470 -5.00 -6.75 26.13
CA LEU A 470 -6.45 -6.92 26.05
C LEU A 470 -6.85 -7.80 24.87
N LEU A 471 -6.24 -7.59 23.69
CA LEU A 471 -6.50 -8.43 22.51
C LEU A 471 -6.15 -9.90 22.77
N ASP A 472 -5.00 -10.19 23.40
CA ASP A 472 -4.59 -11.56 23.76
C ASP A 472 -5.54 -12.19 24.76
N LYS A 473 -6.02 -11.42 25.74
CA LYS A 473 -7.00 -11.93 26.70
C LYS A 473 -8.35 -12.24 26.07
N LEU A 474 -8.81 -11.38 25.15
CA LEU A 474 -10.01 -11.62 24.36
C LEU A 474 -9.85 -12.87 23.48
N ASP A 475 -8.66 -13.10 22.94
CA ASP A 475 -8.36 -14.27 22.11
C ASP A 475 -8.41 -15.58 22.90
N GLU A 476 -7.69 -15.63 24.03
CA GLU A 476 -7.63 -16.75 24.96
C GLU A 476 -9.04 -17.13 25.45
N ILE A 477 -9.80 -16.14 25.94
CA ILE A 477 -11.14 -16.36 26.48
C ILE A 477 -12.15 -16.63 25.37
N GLY A 478 -11.97 -16.03 24.19
CA GLY A 478 -12.76 -16.33 23.00
C GLY A 478 -12.68 -17.80 22.60
N SER A 479 -11.47 -18.35 22.59
CA SER A 479 -11.24 -19.76 22.32
C SER A 479 -11.88 -20.67 23.37
N ALA A 480 -11.64 -20.38 24.66
CA ALA A 480 -12.20 -21.16 25.77
C ALA A 480 -13.73 -21.13 25.80
N THR A 481 -14.33 -19.96 25.61
CA THR A 481 -15.80 -19.80 25.55
C THR A 481 -16.38 -20.55 24.36
N ALA A 482 -15.76 -20.46 23.18
CA ALA A 482 -16.23 -21.21 22.01
C ALA A 482 -16.17 -22.73 22.23
N HIS A 483 -15.15 -23.22 22.94
CA HIS A 483 -15.06 -24.62 23.32
C HIS A 483 -16.17 -25.03 24.30
N ALA A 484 -16.45 -24.22 25.32
CA ALA A 484 -17.52 -24.46 26.27
C ALA A 484 -18.92 -24.46 25.63
N ILE A 485 -19.12 -23.67 24.56
CA ILE A 485 -20.40 -23.61 23.83
C ILE A 485 -20.54 -24.76 22.81
N ALA A 486 -19.45 -25.40 22.37
CA ALA A 486 -19.48 -26.40 21.31
C ALA A 486 -20.51 -27.54 21.53
N PRO A 487 -20.68 -28.11 22.75
CA PRO A 487 -21.71 -29.10 23.05
C PRO A 487 -23.15 -28.59 22.89
N HIS A 488 -23.34 -27.26 22.91
CA HIS A 488 -24.62 -26.56 22.85
C HIS A 488 -24.82 -25.81 21.50
N SER A 489 -24.16 -26.26 20.43
CA SER A 489 -24.13 -25.55 19.13
C SER A 489 -25.50 -25.27 18.50
N GLY A 490 -26.50 -26.15 18.71
CA GLY A 490 -27.87 -25.95 18.24
C GLY A 490 -28.60 -24.83 18.99
N GLU A 491 -28.44 -24.76 20.31
CA GLU A 491 -28.90 -23.61 21.11
C GLU A 491 -28.15 -22.33 20.72
N ALA A 492 -26.84 -22.43 20.49
CA ALA A 492 -26.05 -21.28 20.09
C ALA A 492 -26.55 -20.64 18.79
N TRP A 493 -26.93 -21.45 17.80
CA TRP A 493 -27.53 -20.93 16.57
C TRP A 493 -28.87 -20.23 16.82
N ARG A 494 -29.77 -20.85 17.60
CA ARG A 494 -31.07 -20.23 17.95
C ARG A 494 -30.90 -18.85 18.59
N LEU A 495 -29.94 -18.72 19.51
CA LEU A 495 -29.64 -17.43 20.16
C LEU A 495 -29.09 -16.39 19.17
N ILE A 496 -28.19 -16.79 18.27
CA ILE A 496 -27.63 -15.90 17.24
C ILE A 496 -28.73 -15.43 16.28
N GLU A 497 -29.55 -16.36 15.80
CA GLU A 497 -30.66 -16.07 14.89
C GLU A 497 -31.66 -15.11 15.53
N ALA A 498 -32.00 -15.32 16.80
CA ALA A 498 -32.90 -14.45 17.55
C ALA A 498 -32.35 -13.01 17.69
N ILE A 499 -31.04 -12.85 17.95
CA ILE A 499 -30.41 -11.52 17.98
C ILE A 499 -30.43 -10.85 16.62
N ILE A 500 -30.11 -11.59 15.56
CA ILE A 500 -30.13 -11.05 14.20
C ILE A 500 -31.56 -10.59 13.86
N GLN A 501 -32.56 -11.39 14.22
CA GLN A 501 -33.97 -11.05 14.06
C GLN A 501 -34.37 -9.80 14.86
N HIS A 502 -33.91 -9.68 16.12
CA HIS A 502 -34.16 -8.51 16.97
C HIS A 502 -33.62 -7.22 16.33
N HIS A 503 -32.40 -7.24 15.80
CA HIS A 503 -31.76 -6.05 15.24
C HIS A 503 -32.13 -5.74 13.78
N HIS A 504 -32.51 -6.75 12.99
CA HIS A 504 -32.76 -6.58 11.54
C HIS A 504 -34.20 -6.86 11.11
N GLY A 505 -35.08 -7.31 12.01
CA GLY A 505 -36.50 -7.51 11.76
C GLY A 505 -36.78 -8.37 10.52
N ALA A 506 -37.72 -7.92 9.68
CA ALA A 506 -38.14 -8.64 8.48
C ALA A 506 -37.00 -8.89 7.46
N SER A 507 -35.90 -8.12 7.52
CA SER A 507 -34.76 -8.27 6.61
C SER A 507 -33.75 -9.33 7.07
N ALA A 508 -33.87 -9.86 8.29
CA ALA A 508 -32.91 -10.79 8.88
C ALA A 508 -32.62 -12.01 8.00
N ALA A 509 -33.68 -12.69 7.51
CA ALA A 509 -33.55 -13.90 6.69
C ALA A 509 -32.85 -13.67 5.34
N ALA A 510 -32.88 -12.44 4.82
CA ALA A 510 -32.25 -12.06 3.55
C ALA A 510 -30.78 -11.67 3.71
N LEU A 511 -30.25 -11.60 4.94
CA LEU A 511 -28.87 -11.18 5.17
C LEU A 511 -27.88 -12.19 4.60
N PRO A 512 -26.83 -11.74 3.89
CA PRO A 512 -25.84 -12.64 3.36
C PRO A 512 -24.99 -13.22 4.50
N GLY A 513 -24.48 -14.43 4.32
CA GLY A 513 -23.50 -15.03 5.24
C GLY A 513 -24.06 -15.72 6.49
N LEU A 514 -25.39 -15.80 6.67
CA LEU A 514 -26.02 -16.51 7.79
C LEU A 514 -25.58 -17.98 7.90
N ALA A 515 -25.49 -18.70 6.77
CA ALA A 515 -25.03 -20.08 6.75
C ALA A 515 -23.61 -20.24 7.32
N LYS A 516 -22.76 -19.21 7.19
CA LYS A 516 -21.42 -19.21 7.80
C LYS A 516 -21.50 -19.00 9.30
N LEU A 517 -22.43 -18.18 9.80
CA LEU A 517 -22.68 -18.02 11.23
C LEU A 517 -23.18 -19.31 11.84
N ALA A 518 -24.17 -19.96 11.23
CA ALA A 518 -24.74 -21.24 11.68
C ALA A 518 -23.67 -22.33 11.83
N ARG A 519 -22.83 -22.53 10.80
CA ARG A 519 -21.73 -23.52 10.85
C ARG A 519 -20.67 -23.22 11.92
N ASN A 520 -20.63 -22.00 12.45
CA ASN A 520 -19.64 -21.57 13.43
C ASN A 520 -20.33 -21.03 14.70
N SER A 521 -21.55 -21.48 14.99
CA SER A 521 -22.43 -20.89 16.01
C SER A 521 -21.74 -20.75 17.37
N ALA A 522 -21.00 -21.77 17.81
CA ALA A 522 -20.27 -21.72 19.08
C ALA A 522 -19.27 -20.55 19.16
N ARG A 523 -18.51 -20.31 18.08
CA ARG A 523 -17.55 -19.21 17.99
C ARG A 523 -18.24 -17.85 17.92
N ILE A 524 -19.35 -17.77 17.17
CA ILE A 524 -20.09 -16.51 17.02
C ILE A 524 -20.75 -16.13 18.34
N LEU A 525 -21.41 -17.07 19.01
CA LEU A 525 -22.03 -16.81 20.32
C LEU A 525 -20.98 -16.44 21.36
N ALA A 526 -19.81 -17.10 21.37
CA ALA A 526 -18.71 -16.74 22.25
C ALA A 526 -18.32 -15.25 22.11
N GLY A 527 -18.16 -14.78 20.86
CA GLY A 527 -17.82 -13.38 20.62
C GLY A 527 -18.94 -12.40 20.98
N LEU A 528 -20.22 -12.78 20.76
CA LEU A 528 -21.37 -11.96 21.16
C LEU A 528 -21.44 -11.80 22.69
N LEU A 529 -21.28 -12.89 23.43
CA LEU A 529 -21.30 -12.88 24.90
C LEU A 529 -20.12 -12.09 25.47
N ILE A 530 -18.90 -12.34 24.98
CA ILE A 530 -17.70 -11.64 25.45
C ILE A 530 -17.80 -10.15 25.13
N GLY A 531 -18.10 -9.79 23.87
CA GLY A 531 -18.14 -8.39 23.47
C GLY A 531 -19.22 -7.59 24.19
N SER A 532 -20.40 -8.19 24.42
CA SER A 532 -21.50 -7.54 25.14
C SER A 532 -21.22 -7.42 26.64
N THR A 533 -20.38 -8.31 27.20
CA THR A 533 -19.88 -8.20 28.58
C THR A 533 -18.80 -7.13 28.72
N VAL A 534 -17.89 -7.04 27.75
CA VAL A 534 -16.68 -6.21 27.84
C VAL A 534 -16.94 -4.76 27.46
N ASN A 535 -17.75 -4.49 26.44
CA ASN A 535 -17.96 -3.12 25.96
C ASN A 535 -18.48 -2.14 27.02
N PRO A 536 -19.49 -2.49 27.86
CA PRO A 536 -19.94 -1.60 28.93
C PRO A 536 -18.83 -1.28 29.94
N LEU A 537 -18.01 -2.28 30.29
CA LEU A 537 -16.86 -2.11 31.19
C LEU A 537 -15.78 -1.20 30.60
N LEU A 538 -15.46 -1.38 29.31
CA LEU A 538 -14.50 -0.52 28.60
C LEU A 538 -15.00 0.93 28.56
N PHE A 539 -16.29 1.13 28.27
CA PHE A 539 -16.90 2.46 28.24
C PHE A 539 -16.83 3.14 29.61
N ALA A 540 -17.27 2.45 30.67
CA ALA A 540 -17.23 2.97 32.03
C ALA A 540 -15.82 3.39 32.44
N ARG A 541 -14.82 2.51 32.22
CA ARG A 541 -13.42 2.76 32.61
C ARG A 541 -12.76 3.90 31.86
N THR A 542 -13.17 4.14 30.62
CA THR A 542 -12.69 5.29 29.84
C THR A 542 -13.14 6.62 30.48
N HIS A 543 -14.37 6.68 30.98
CA HIS A 543 -14.97 7.91 31.52
C HIS A 543 -14.67 8.13 33.02
N SER A 544 -14.53 7.07 33.83
CA SER A 544 -14.15 7.20 35.25
C SER A 544 -12.77 7.85 35.46
N GLY A 545 -11.83 7.60 34.53
CA GLY A 545 -10.49 8.21 34.58
C GLY A 545 -10.48 9.71 34.28
N HIS A 546 -11.47 10.21 33.52
CA HIS A 546 -11.59 11.62 33.16
C HIS A 546 -12.17 12.47 34.32
N ALA A 547 -13.15 11.91 35.04
CA ALA A 547 -13.73 12.54 36.23
C ALA A 547 -12.71 12.72 37.38
N ARG A 548 -11.78 11.77 37.55
CA ARG A 548 -10.68 11.88 38.52
C ARG A 548 -9.65 12.95 38.15
N LYS A 549 -9.30 13.11 36.86
CA LYS A 549 -8.33 14.13 36.42
C LYS A 549 -8.83 15.56 36.58
N ARG A 550 -10.13 15.83 36.38
CA ARG A 550 -10.72 17.16 36.60
C ARG A 550 -10.74 17.59 38.08
N ARG A 551 -10.73 16.64 39.02
CA ARG A 551 -10.68 16.93 40.47
C ARG A 551 -9.28 17.20 41.01
N THR A 552 -8.24 16.83 40.27
CA THR A 552 -6.83 17.06 40.66
C THR A 552 -6.20 18.29 39.98
N SER A 553 -6.96 19.00 39.15
CA SER A 553 -6.54 20.22 38.44
C SER A 553 -7.32 21.47 38.87
N LEU A 554 -7.97 21.41 40.03
CA LEU A 554 -8.66 22.51 40.70
C LEU A 554 -8.00 22.77 42.05
#